data_AF-A0A7S2AB17-F1
#
_entry.id   AF-A0A7S2AB17-F1
#
_cell.length_a   1.000
_cell.length_b   1.000
_cell.length_c   1.000
_cell.angle_alpha   90.00
_cell.angle_beta   90.00
_cell.angle_gamma   90.00
#
_symmetry.space_group_name_H-M   'P 1'
#
loop_
_entity.id
_entity.type
_entity.pdbx_description
1 polymer ?
#
loop_
_entity_poly.entity_id
_entity_poly.type
_entity_poly.pdbx_seq_one_letter_code
_entity_poly.pdbx_strand_id
1 'polypeptide(L)'
;DDCMLAVQNKYFDNFVEWIPNNIKSSVCSVPHTGRNMSATFIGNSTCIQELFRRVGDQFTAMFKRKAFLHWFTEEGMDEMEFTEAESNMNDLVAEYQQYEEAGVEDEE
;
A
#
# COMPACT_ATOMS: atom_id res chain seq x y z
N ASP A 1 3.73 23.67 12.23
CA ASP A 1 2.37 23.10 12.25
C ASP A 1 1.44 23.77 11.25
N ASP A 2 1.41 25.11 11.17
CA ASP A 2 0.57 25.85 10.23
C ASP A 2 0.69 25.41 8.75
N CYS A 3 1.91 25.09 8.29
CA CYS A 3 2.12 24.59 6.93
C CYS A 3 1.52 23.20 6.70
N MET A 4 1.54 22.31 7.70
CA MET A 4 0.95 20.97 7.57
C MET A 4 -0.57 21.05 7.54
N LEU A 5 -1.15 21.93 8.37
CA LEU A 5 -2.58 22.21 8.35
C LEU A 5 -3.04 22.80 7.01
N ALA A 6 -2.24 23.72 6.42
CA ALA A 6 -2.53 24.28 5.10
C ALA A 6 -2.53 23.21 3.99
N VAL A 7 -1.61 22.24 4.05
CA VAL A 7 -1.59 21.10 3.11
C VAL A 7 -2.80 20.21 3.30
N GLN A 8 -3.14 19.87 4.54
CA GLN A 8 -4.31 19.04 4.84
C GLN A 8 -5.61 19.69 4.36
N ASN A 9 -5.80 20.98 4.61
CA ASN A 9 -6.97 21.72 4.16
C ASN A 9 -7.06 21.84 2.64
N LYS A 10 -5.91 21.94 1.95
CA LYS A 10 -5.87 22.06 0.49
C LYS A 10 -6.22 20.74 -0.22
N TYR A 11 -5.88 19.60 0.40
CA TYR A 11 -6.06 18.26 -0.16
C TYR A 11 -6.95 17.40 0.73
N PHE A 12 -7.94 18.01 1.38
CA PHE A 12 -8.75 17.37 2.41
C PHE A 12 -9.39 16.07 1.92
N ASP A 13 -9.90 16.07 0.69
CA ASP A 13 -10.52 14.90 0.03
C ASP A 13 -9.58 13.68 -0.10
N ASN A 14 -8.25 13.88 -0.07
CA ASN A 14 -7.28 12.80 -0.16
C ASN A 14 -6.94 12.18 1.21
N PHE A 15 -7.49 12.71 2.30
CA PHE A 15 -7.28 12.23 3.66
C PHE A 15 -8.59 11.66 4.21
N VAL A 16 -8.55 10.43 4.71
CA VAL A 16 -9.73 9.81 5.33
C VAL A 16 -10.24 10.62 6.53
N GLU A 17 -11.54 10.89 6.55
CA GLU A 17 -12.18 11.72 7.58
C GLU A 17 -12.35 10.99 8.92
N TRP A 18 -12.57 9.67 8.87
CA TRP A 18 -12.80 8.82 10.03
C TRP A 18 -11.55 8.59 10.90
N ILE A 19 -10.36 9.01 10.44
CA ILE A 19 -9.14 9.11 11.26
C ILE A 19 -8.79 10.59 11.51
N PRO A 20 -9.23 11.18 12.63
CA PRO A 20 -8.91 12.57 12.93
C PRO A 20 -7.41 12.76 13.21
N ASN A 21 -6.85 13.88 12.80
CA ASN A 21 -5.43 14.24 13.02
C ASN A 21 -4.45 13.14 12.54
N ASN A 22 -4.71 12.55 11.37
CA ASN A 22 -3.94 11.45 10.76
C ASN A 22 -2.52 11.83 10.28
N ILE A 23 -2.15 13.11 10.35
CA ILE A 23 -0.79 13.58 10.06
C ILE A 23 -0.04 13.84 11.37
N LYS A 24 1.14 13.23 11.50
CA LYS A 24 2.10 13.52 12.59
C LYS A 24 3.43 13.97 12.00
N SER A 25 4.05 14.96 12.63
CA SER A 25 5.37 15.45 12.24
C SER A 25 6.32 15.39 13.42
N SER A 26 7.60 15.13 13.13
CA SER A 26 8.68 15.15 14.12
C SER A 26 9.90 15.79 13.49
N VAL A 27 10.71 16.45 14.31
CA VAL A 27 11.92 17.15 13.87
C VAL A 27 13.11 16.51 14.56
N CYS A 28 14.08 16.05 13.76
CA CYS A 28 15.36 15.56 14.26
C CYS A 28 16.40 16.68 14.18
N SER A 29 17.15 16.89 15.27
CA SER A 29 18.23 17.89 15.32
C SER A 29 19.53 17.44 14.66
N VAL A 30 19.69 16.13 14.42
CA VAL A 30 20.87 15.55 13.77
C VAL A 30 20.55 15.30 12.30
N PRO A 31 21.15 16.05 11.36
CA PRO A 31 20.89 15.85 9.94
C PRO A 31 21.65 14.64 9.38
N HIS A 32 21.25 14.17 8.19
CA HIS A 32 21.99 13.15 7.46
C HIS A 32 23.36 13.67 7.00
N THR A 33 24.35 12.77 6.90
CA THR A 33 25.71 13.11 6.46
C THR A 33 25.70 13.81 5.09
N GLY A 34 26.32 14.98 5.01
CA GLY A 34 26.46 15.73 3.75
C GLY A 34 25.22 16.51 3.31
N ARG A 35 24.17 16.60 4.13
CA ARG A 35 23.01 17.48 3.87
C ARG A 35 22.70 18.33 5.09
N ASN A 36 22.33 19.58 4.87
CA ASN A 36 21.93 20.51 5.94
C ASN A 36 20.46 20.36 6.34
N MET A 37 19.62 19.80 5.45
CA MET A 37 18.20 19.60 5.68
C MET A 37 17.70 18.40 4.86
N SER A 38 16.82 17.61 5.46
CA SER A 38 16.15 16.48 4.83
C SER A 38 14.77 16.29 5.44
N ALA A 39 13.84 15.76 4.66
CA ALA A 39 12.54 15.32 5.13
C ALA A 39 12.30 13.89 4.65
N THR A 40 11.63 13.10 5.48
CA THR A 40 11.20 11.73 5.15
C THR A 40 9.70 11.66 5.39
N PHE A 41 8.97 11.20 4.37
CA PHE A 41 7.53 11.00 4.46
C PHE A 41 7.24 9.50 4.54
N ILE A 42 6.44 9.12 5.52
CA ILE A 42 5.92 7.76 5.67
C ILE A 42 4.41 7.88 5.56
N GLY A 43 3.87 7.43 4.44
CA GLY A 43 2.43 7.43 4.18
C GLY A 43 1.90 6.02 4.13
N ASN A 44 0.82 5.77 4.87
CA ASN A 44 -0.05 4.62 4.61
C ASN A 44 -1.18 5.11 3.70
N SER A 45 -1.11 4.74 2.42
CA SER A 45 -2.02 5.22 1.37
C SER A 45 -2.57 4.02 0.62
N THR A 46 -3.87 4.06 0.30
CA THR A 46 -4.55 3.00 -0.47
C THR A 46 -3.92 2.81 -1.85
N CYS A 47 -3.29 3.83 -2.42
CA CYS A 47 -2.56 3.75 -3.71
C CYS A 47 -1.48 2.65 -3.75
N ILE A 48 -1.02 2.14 -2.59
CA ILE A 48 -0.12 0.97 -2.56
C ILE A 48 -0.72 -0.26 -3.24
N GLN A 49 -2.04 -0.34 -3.36
CA GLN A 49 -2.75 -1.40 -4.08
C GLN A 49 -2.29 -1.53 -5.54
N GLU A 50 -1.87 -0.44 -6.20
CA GLU A 50 -1.38 -0.47 -7.57
C GLU A 50 -0.07 -1.27 -7.69
N LEU A 51 0.79 -1.20 -6.66
CA LEU A 51 2.02 -1.97 -6.61
C LEU A 51 1.70 -3.46 -6.51
N PHE A 52 0.79 -3.83 -5.62
CA PHE A 52 0.36 -5.22 -5.46
C PHE A 52 -0.29 -5.74 -6.73
N ARG A 53 -1.21 -4.97 -7.34
CA ARG A 53 -1.85 -5.33 -8.62
C ARG A 53 -0.83 -5.59 -9.72
N ARG A 54 0.20 -4.74 -9.85
CA ARG A 54 1.28 -4.93 -10.83
C ARG A 54 2.07 -6.23 -10.59
N VAL A 55 2.39 -6.55 -9.34
CA VAL A 55 3.09 -7.79 -8.98
C VAL A 55 2.18 -9.00 -9.23
N GLY A 56 0.91 -8.90 -8.87
CA GLY A 56 -0.13 -9.90 -9.12
C GLY A 56 -0.26 -10.22 -10.60
N ASP A 57 -0.42 -9.21 -11.47
CA ASP A 57 -0.55 -9.42 -12.91
C ASP A 57 0.65 -10.17 -13.50
N GLN A 58 1.87 -9.84 -13.06
CA GLN A 58 3.09 -10.53 -13.48
C GLN A 58 3.12 -11.98 -12.96
N PHE A 59 2.75 -12.17 -11.69
CA PHE A 59 2.64 -13.49 -11.08
C PHE A 59 1.63 -14.36 -11.83
N THR A 60 0.39 -13.89 -12.00
CA THR A 60 -0.68 -14.58 -12.71
C THR A 60 -0.26 -14.95 -14.13
N ALA A 61 0.44 -14.06 -14.84
CA ALA A 61 0.92 -14.32 -16.20
C ALA A 61 1.96 -15.47 -16.25
N MET A 62 2.82 -15.57 -15.24
CA MET A 62 3.82 -16.64 -15.13
C MET A 62 3.19 -17.95 -14.65
N PHE A 63 2.36 -17.88 -13.61
CA PHE A 63 1.71 -19.02 -12.97
C PHE A 63 0.75 -19.74 -13.91
N LYS A 64 -0.04 -19.00 -14.71
CA LYS A 64 -0.91 -19.57 -15.76
C LYS A 64 -0.14 -20.42 -16.80
N ARG A 65 1.14 -20.15 -17.00
CA ARG A 65 2.01 -20.89 -17.92
C ARG A 65 2.83 -21.98 -17.21
N LYS A 66 2.68 -22.12 -15.89
CA LYS A 66 3.52 -22.93 -15.01
C LYS A 66 5.03 -22.70 -15.24
N ALA A 67 5.39 -21.46 -15.59
CA ALA A 67 6.77 -21.11 -15.91
C ALA A 67 7.62 -21.12 -14.62
N PHE A 68 8.73 -21.86 -14.63
CA PHE A 68 9.64 -22.04 -13.50
C PHE A 68 9.02 -22.65 -12.22
N LEU A 69 7.78 -23.15 -12.28
CA LEU A 69 7.08 -23.70 -11.12
C LEU A 69 7.82 -24.91 -10.51
N HIS A 70 8.44 -25.75 -11.34
CA HIS A 70 9.17 -26.94 -10.91
C HIS A 70 10.28 -26.64 -9.88
N TRP A 71 10.95 -25.47 -9.95
CA TRP A 71 11.99 -25.09 -8.98
C TRP A 71 11.48 -24.98 -7.55
N PHE A 72 10.18 -24.70 -7.38
CA PHE A 72 9.56 -24.59 -6.06
C PHE A 72 8.94 -25.92 -5.63
N THR A 73 8.27 -26.62 -6.55
CA THR A 73 7.63 -27.90 -6.24
C THR A 73 8.65 -29.01 -5.97
N GLU A 74 9.81 -28.98 -6.62
CA GLU A 74 10.91 -29.92 -6.36
C GLU A 74 11.56 -29.72 -4.98
N GLU A 75 11.47 -28.51 -4.43
CA GLU A 75 11.90 -28.19 -3.05
C GLU A 75 10.81 -28.51 -2.00
N GLY A 76 9.66 -29.05 -2.42
CA GLY A 76 8.60 -29.54 -1.54
C GLY A 76 7.39 -28.62 -1.39
N MET A 77 7.30 -27.53 -2.16
CA MET A 77 6.15 -26.63 -2.15
C MET A 77 4.96 -27.21 -2.94
N ASP A 78 3.73 -27.06 -2.44
CA ASP A 78 2.52 -27.45 -3.19
C ASP A 78 2.11 -26.32 -4.17
N GLU A 79 1.63 -26.68 -5.37
CA GLU A 79 1.05 -25.73 -6.32
C GLU A 79 -0.17 -25.00 -5.72
N MET A 80 -0.86 -25.62 -4.75
CA MET A 80 -1.95 -24.99 -4.02
C MET A 80 -1.49 -23.76 -3.22
N GLU A 81 -0.28 -23.75 -2.68
CA GLU A 81 0.27 -22.62 -1.92
C GLU A 81 0.43 -21.37 -2.78
N PHE A 82 0.73 -21.53 -4.08
CA PHE A 82 0.77 -20.43 -5.04
C PHE A 82 -0.61 -19.81 -5.27
N THR A 83 -1.64 -20.66 -5.33
CA THR A 83 -3.03 -20.22 -5.52
C THR A 83 -3.53 -19.49 -4.27
N GLU A 84 -3.18 -19.97 -3.08
CA GLU A 84 -3.49 -19.30 -1.81
C GLU A 84 -2.81 -17.94 -1.72
N ALA A 85 -1.52 -17.86 -2.07
CA ALA A 85 -0.78 -16.59 -2.08
C ALA A 85 -1.36 -15.58 -3.08
N GLU A 86 -1.77 -16.03 -4.28
CA GLU A 86 -2.47 -15.18 -5.26
C GLU A 86 -3.80 -14.67 -4.70
N SER A 87 -4.59 -15.55 -4.06
CA SER A 87 -5.85 -15.17 -3.43
C SER A 87 -5.63 -14.13 -2.35
N ASN A 88 -4.68 -14.35 -1.42
CA ASN A 88 -4.42 -13.41 -0.33
C ASN A 88 -3.97 -12.04 -0.83
N MET A 89 -3.19 -11.99 -1.92
CA MET A 89 -2.81 -10.72 -2.54
C MET A 89 -4.04 -9.99 -3.11
N ASN A 90 -4.95 -10.72 -3.78
CA ASN A 90 -6.17 -10.14 -4.32
C ASN A 90 -7.11 -9.65 -3.22
N ASP A 91 -7.23 -10.39 -2.12
CA ASP A 91 -8.00 -9.99 -0.94
C ASP A 91 -7.45 -8.68 -0.35
N LEU A 92 -6.12 -8.57 -0.20
CA LEU A 92 -5.47 -7.34 0.27
C LEU A 92 -5.73 -6.14 -0.65
N VAL A 93 -5.69 -6.34 -1.97
CA VAL A 93 -6.03 -5.29 -2.95
C VAL A 93 -7.50 -4.89 -2.80
N ALA A 94 -8.41 -5.84 -2.60
CA ALA A 94 -9.83 -5.57 -2.40
C ALA A 94 -10.08 -4.79 -1.10
N GLU A 95 -9.39 -5.12 -0.01
CA GLU A 95 -9.47 -4.37 1.26
C GLU A 95 -9.03 -2.91 1.07
N TYR A 96 -7.92 -2.66 0.35
CA TYR A 96 -7.50 -1.29 0.05
C TYR A 96 -8.50 -0.53 -0.80
N GLN A 97 -9.10 -1.19 -1.81
CA GLN A 97 -10.13 -0.58 -2.65
C GLN A 97 -11.37 -0.22 -1.83
N GLN A 98 -11.79 -1.11 -0.92
CA GLN A 98 -12.91 -0.86 -0.02
C GLN A 98 -12.69 0.40 0.83
N TYR A 99 -11.49 0.59 1.41
CA TYR A 99 -11.18 1.79 2.20
C TYR A 99 -11.03 3.06 1.36
N GLU A 100 -10.63 2.94 0.09
CA GLU A 100 -10.55 4.07 -0.84
C GLU A 100 -11.94 4.56 -1.24
N GLU A 101 -12.89 3.63 -1.40
CA GLU A 101 -14.29 3.92 -1.75
C GLU A 101 -15.17 4.25 -0.55
N ALA A 102 -14.73 3.98 0.68
CA ALA A 102 -15.48 4.20 1.92
C ALA A 102 -15.72 5.69 2.29
N GLY A 103 -15.81 6.59 1.32
CA GLY A 103 -16.24 7.97 1.52
C GLY A 103 -17.74 8.06 1.78
N VAL A 104 -18.13 8.51 2.97
CA VAL A 104 -19.43 9.07 3.44
C VAL A 104 -20.74 8.63 2.74
N GLU A 105 -20.89 7.37 2.31
CA GLU A 105 -22.17 6.82 1.82
C GLU A 105 -22.71 5.68 2.71
N ASP A 106 -22.48 5.73 4.02
CA ASP A 106 -23.10 4.81 5.00
C ASP A 106 -23.77 5.56 6.18
N GLU A 107 -24.34 6.75 5.93
CA GLU A 107 -25.29 7.42 6.84
C GLU A 107 -26.67 7.65 6.18
N GLU A 108 -27.29 6.59 5.66
CA GLU A 108 -28.76 6.50 5.55
C GLU A 108 -29.31 5.27 6.29
#